data_AF-A0A6A3JVW3-F1
#
_entry.id   AF-A0A6A3JVW3-F1
#
_cell.length_a   1.000
_cell.length_b   1.000
_cell.length_c   1.000
_cell.angle_alpha   90.00
_cell.angle_beta   90.00
_cell.angle_gamma   90.00
#
_symmetry.space_group_name_H-M   'P 1'
#
loop_
_entity.id
_entity.type
_entity.pdbx_description
1 polymer ?
#
loop_
_entity_poly.entity_id
_entity_poly.type
_entity_poly.pdbx_seq_one_letter_code
_entity_poly.pdbx_strand_id
1 'polypeptide(L)'
;MTTSKTADDIRGVLDALNLDVVASYFDQDDDEIAPYVVCEGVSVTAFNKYVGDGEGLRIPLRFLALDDGCIVIVELPTTVHESTARKFESKFLRAAGNDDEIAQRGAMTTTRAASPKKEADATFGPMRSTLNRTPLPARRTVADWVTLAVE
;
A
#
# COMPACT_ATOMS: atom_id res chain seq x y z
N MET A 1 -8.87 -27.71 -12.08
CA MET A 1 -8.13 -26.42 -12.05
C MET A 1 -9.15 -25.32 -12.25
N THR A 2 -9.49 -24.59 -11.20
CA THR A 2 -10.21 -23.33 -11.33
C THR A 2 -9.29 -22.33 -12.05
N THR A 3 -9.82 -21.65 -13.06
CA THR A 3 -9.10 -20.59 -13.76
C THR A 3 -8.80 -19.45 -12.78
N SER A 4 -7.54 -19.00 -12.74
CA SER A 4 -7.15 -17.81 -11.97
C SER A 4 -8.01 -16.62 -12.38
N LYS A 5 -8.44 -15.81 -11.40
CA LYS A 5 -9.17 -14.58 -11.68
C LYS A 5 -8.34 -13.60 -12.49
N THR A 6 -9.02 -12.79 -13.29
CA THR A 6 -8.46 -11.67 -14.05
C THR A 6 -8.56 -10.36 -13.26
N ALA A 7 -7.91 -9.31 -13.75
CA ALA A 7 -8.01 -7.97 -13.17
C ALA A 7 -9.45 -7.40 -13.19
N ASP A 8 -10.23 -7.75 -14.21
CA ASP A 8 -11.62 -7.29 -14.34
C ASP A 8 -12.55 -8.05 -13.38
N ASP A 9 -12.29 -9.34 -13.15
CA ASP A 9 -12.99 -10.11 -12.11
C ASP A 9 -12.73 -9.53 -10.72
N ILE A 10 -11.47 -9.17 -10.43
CA ILE A 10 -11.09 -8.53 -9.16
C ILE A 10 -11.82 -7.19 -8.99
N ARG A 11 -11.84 -6.36 -10.05
CA ARG A 11 -12.54 -5.07 -10.02
C ARG A 11 -14.02 -5.25 -9.75
N GLY A 12 -14.68 -6.20 -10.42
CA GLY A 12 -16.10 -6.48 -10.20
C GLY A 12 -16.41 -6.93 -8.77
N VAL A 13 -15.56 -7.75 -8.15
CA VAL A 13 -15.73 -8.18 -6.75
C VAL A 13 -15.56 -6.99 -5.80
N LEU A 14 -14.52 -6.19 -5.98
CA LEU A 14 -14.26 -5.01 -5.14
C LEU A 14 -15.32 -3.93 -5.30
N ASP A 15 -15.89 -3.74 -6.50
CA ASP A 15 -17.00 -2.81 -6.74
C ASP A 15 -18.32 -3.29 -6.13
N ALA A 16 -18.54 -4.60 -6.06
CA ALA A 16 -19.72 -5.19 -5.43
C ALA A 16 -19.60 -5.27 -3.89
N LEU A 17 -18.42 -5.02 -3.33
CA LEU A 17 -18.17 -5.14 -1.90
C LEU A 17 -19.04 -4.16 -1.08
N ASN A 18 -19.73 -4.69 -0.07
CA ASN A 18 -20.46 -3.88 0.89
C ASN A 18 -19.51 -3.42 2.01
N LEU A 19 -19.12 -2.15 1.98
CA LEU A 19 -18.18 -1.58 2.94
C LEU A 19 -18.74 -1.49 4.36
N ASP A 20 -20.06 -1.47 4.54
CA ASP A 20 -20.67 -1.47 5.89
C ASP A 20 -20.49 -2.83 6.57
N VAL A 21 -20.53 -3.92 5.80
CA VAL A 21 -20.26 -5.29 6.29
C VAL A 21 -18.78 -5.44 6.65
N VAL A 22 -17.89 -4.90 5.82
CA VAL A 22 -16.44 -4.88 6.11
C VAL A 22 -16.18 -4.05 7.35
N ALA A 23 -16.79 -2.88 7.49
CA ALA A 23 -16.65 -2.04 8.68
C ALA A 23 -17.07 -2.79 9.95
N SER A 24 -18.25 -3.40 9.91
CA SER A 24 -18.78 -4.20 11.02
C SER A 24 -17.91 -5.41 11.39
N TYR A 25 -17.10 -5.92 10.44
CA TYR A 25 -16.17 -7.00 10.71
C TYR A 25 -14.99 -6.54 11.58
N PHE A 26 -14.48 -5.34 11.34
CA PHE A 26 -13.37 -4.76 12.11
C PHE A 26 -13.80 -4.03 13.39
N ASP A 27 -15.09 -3.72 13.55
CA ASP A 27 -15.65 -3.11 14.78
C ASP A 27 -15.86 -4.12 15.93
N GLN A 28 -15.37 -5.35 15.80
CA GLN A 28 -15.51 -6.38 16.84
C GLN A 28 -14.52 -6.12 17.98
N ASP A 29 -14.92 -6.37 19.24
CA ASP A 29 -14.08 -6.14 20.44
C ASP A 29 -12.94 -7.20 20.61
N ASP A 30 -12.38 -7.69 19.52
CA ASP A 30 -11.26 -8.64 19.52
C ASP A 30 -9.96 -7.91 19.18
N ASP A 31 -8.93 -8.07 20.03
CA ASP A 31 -7.63 -7.45 19.84
C ASP A 31 -6.81 -8.13 18.70
N GLU A 32 -7.24 -9.31 18.23
CA GLU A 32 -6.60 -10.08 17.14
C GLU A 32 -7.60 -10.45 16.01
N ILE A 33 -8.14 -9.45 15.32
CA ILE A 33 -9.00 -9.66 14.13
C ILE A 33 -8.14 -10.08 12.92
N ALA A 34 -8.52 -11.18 12.28
CA ALA A 34 -7.89 -11.63 11.04
C ALA A 34 -8.19 -10.68 9.86
N PRO A 35 -7.38 -10.66 8.79
CA PRO A 35 -7.73 -9.88 7.60
C PRO A 35 -9.06 -10.31 6.96
N TYR A 36 -9.83 -9.35 6.44
CA TYR A 36 -11.09 -9.65 5.75
C TYR A 36 -10.81 -10.16 4.33
N VAL A 37 -11.15 -11.42 4.05
CA VAL A 37 -10.95 -12.03 2.73
C VAL A 37 -11.98 -11.50 1.73
N VAL A 38 -11.50 -10.85 0.68
CA VAL A 38 -12.33 -10.29 -0.40
C VAL A 38 -12.47 -11.26 -1.56
N CYS A 39 -11.36 -11.88 -1.99
CA CYS A 39 -11.32 -12.56 -3.27
C CYS A 39 -10.21 -13.61 -3.35
N GLU A 40 -10.58 -14.88 -3.49
CA GLU A 40 -9.64 -16.00 -3.65
C GLU A 40 -9.27 -16.28 -5.12
N GLY A 41 -8.21 -17.07 -5.32
CA GLY A 41 -7.79 -17.57 -6.64
C GLY A 41 -7.13 -16.49 -7.50
N VAL A 42 -6.42 -15.56 -6.87
CA VAL A 42 -5.77 -14.42 -7.50
C VAL A 42 -4.27 -14.66 -7.62
N SER A 43 -3.76 -14.61 -8.85
CA SER A 43 -2.31 -14.62 -9.08
C SER A 43 -1.67 -13.23 -8.87
N VAL A 44 -0.37 -13.20 -8.57
CA VAL A 44 0.42 -11.96 -8.49
C VAL A 44 0.27 -11.13 -9.76
N THR A 45 0.25 -11.77 -10.94
CA THR A 45 0.07 -11.09 -12.23
C THR A 45 -1.29 -10.41 -12.33
N ALA A 46 -2.37 -11.11 -11.93
CA ALA A 46 -3.72 -10.55 -11.96
C ALA A 46 -3.87 -9.40 -10.97
N PHE A 47 -3.35 -9.57 -9.74
CA PHE A 47 -3.34 -8.53 -8.72
C PHE A 47 -2.58 -7.28 -9.19
N ASN A 48 -1.34 -7.43 -9.67
CA ASN A 48 -0.54 -6.31 -10.13
C ASN A 48 -1.13 -5.58 -11.34
N LYS A 49 -1.90 -6.31 -12.16
CA LYS A 49 -2.66 -5.73 -13.29
C LYS A 49 -3.89 -4.98 -12.81
N TYR A 50 -4.61 -5.49 -11.82
CA TYR A 50 -5.73 -4.79 -11.18
C TYR A 50 -5.28 -3.47 -10.55
N VAL A 51 -4.21 -3.52 -9.75
CA VAL A 51 -3.67 -2.37 -9.04
C VAL A 51 -3.23 -1.24 -9.99
N GLY A 52 -2.73 -1.56 -11.19
CA GLY A 52 -2.33 -0.53 -12.15
C GLY A 52 -1.23 0.39 -11.59
N ASP A 53 -1.37 1.69 -11.70
CA ASP A 53 -0.48 2.68 -11.06
C ASP A 53 -0.84 2.97 -9.59
N GLY A 54 -1.93 2.39 -9.08
CA GLY A 54 -2.47 2.62 -7.75
C GLY A 54 -3.51 3.74 -7.69
N GLU A 55 -3.73 4.49 -8.78
CA GLU A 55 -4.69 5.59 -8.80
C GLU A 55 -6.12 5.08 -9.02
N GLY A 56 -7.09 5.73 -8.37
CA GLY A 56 -8.52 5.46 -8.58
C GLY A 56 -9.02 4.12 -8.03
N LEU A 57 -8.24 3.42 -7.21
CA LEU A 57 -8.71 2.24 -6.49
C LEU A 57 -9.80 2.64 -5.50
N ARG A 58 -10.90 1.86 -5.47
CA ARG A 58 -12.00 2.06 -4.51
C ARG A 58 -11.52 1.95 -3.06
N ILE A 59 -10.59 1.03 -2.82
CA ILE A 59 -9.86 0.86 -1.56
C ILE A 59 -8.39 1.10 -1.89
N PRO A 60 -7.73 2.08 -1.24
CA PRO A 60 -6.29 2.33 -1.45
C PRO A 60 -5.45 1.07 -1.22
N LEU A 61 -4.35 0.94 -1.95
CA LEU A 61 -3.54 -0.29 -1.92
C LEU A 61 -2.91 -0.54 -0.54
N ARG A 62 -2.64 0.51 0.25
CA ARG A 62 -2.15 0.36 1.63
C ARG A 62 -3.06 -0.48 2.54
N PHE A 63 -4.36 -0.55 2.23
CA PHE A 63 -5.33 -1.35 2.98
C PHE A 63 -5.56 -2.75 2.38
N LEU A 64 -4.87 -3.09 1.29
CA LEU A 64 -5.02 -4.36 0.58
C LEU A 64 -3.72 -5.15 0.56
N ALA A 65 -3.83 -6.46 0.75
CA ALA A 65 -2.72 -7.38 0.52
C ALA A 65 -3.16 -8.56 -0.36
N LEU A 66 -2.18 -9.14 -1.06
CA LEU A 66 -2.33 -10.46 -1.67
C LEU A 66 -1.63 -11.48 -0.77
N ASP A 67 -2.41 -12.29 -0.07
CA ASP A 67 -1.95 -13.32 0.87
C ASP A 67 -2.41 -14.71 0.40
N ASP A 68 -1.48 -15.61 0.15
CA ASP A 68 -1.71 -16.97 -0.39
C ASP A 68 -2.76 -17.06 -1.53
N GLY A 69 -2.74 -16.09 -2.44
CA GLY A 69 -3.68 -16.03 -3.58
C GLY A 69 -5.06 -15.47 -3.23
N CYS A 70 -5.23 -14.91 -2.04
CA CYS A 70 -6.40 -14.18 -1.57
C CYS A 70 -6.10 -12.68 -1.51
N ILE A 71 -6.97 -11.87 -2.11
CA ILE A 71 -6.99 -10.44 -1.82
C ILE A 71 -7.69 -10.28 -0.48
N VAL A 72 -7.01 -9.64 0.47
CA VAL A 72 -7.53 -9.35 1.80
C VAL A 72 -7.49 -7.86 2.07
N ILE A 73 -8.44 -7.38 2.86
CA ILE A 73 -8.36 -6.06 3.51
C ILE A 73 -7.67 -6.28 4.85
N VAL A 74 -6.54 -5.62 5.05
CA VAL A 74 -5.72 -5.78 6.27
C VAL A 74 -6.16 -4.81 7.38
N GLU A 75 -6.68 -3.65 6.99
CA GLU A 75 -7.20 -2.63 7.90
C GLU A 75 -8.28 -1.82 7.16
N LEU A 76 -9.22 -1.22 7.90
CA LEU A 76 -10.18 -0.29 7.32
C LEU A 76 -9.51 1.03 6.89
N PRO A 77 -9.88 1.56 5.70
CA PRO A 77 -9.54 2.93 5.33
C PRO A 77 -10.30 3.92 6.21
N THR A 78 -9.74 4.28 7.37
CA THR A 78 -10.36 5.22 8.31
C THR A 78 -9.72 6.61 8.25
N THR A 79 -10.51 7.64 8.55
CA THR A 79 -9.98 9.00 8.72
C THR A 79 -8.99 9.10 9.88
N VAL A 80 -9.11 8.23 10.89
CA VAL A 80 -8.20 8.14 12.03
C VAL A 80 -6.83 7.60 11.59
N HIS A 81 -6.80 6.51 10.82
CA HIS A 81 -5.58 5.97 10.24
C HIS A 81 -4.86 7.05 9.41
N GLU A 82 -5.56 7.67 8.45
CA GLU A 82 -4.99 8.72 7.59
C GLU A 82 -4.45 9.92 8.39
N SER A 83 -5.17 10.33 9.44
CA SER A 83 -4.72 11.40 10.33
C SER A 83 -3.47 11.00 11.13
N THR A 84 -3.41 9.74 11.57
CA THR A 84 -2.30 9.17 12.32
C THR A 84 -1.05 9.09 11.46
N ALA A 85 -1.16 8.58 10.23
CA ALA A 85 -0.07 8.55 9.26
C ALA A 85 0.50 9.96 9.04
N ARG A 86 -0.35 10.95 8.74
CA ARG A 86 0.07 12.36 8.58
C ARG A 86 0.74 12.94 9.83
N LYS A 87 0.25 12.57 11.01
CA LYS A 87 0.83 13.03 12.27
C LYS A 87 2.20 12.42 12.51
N PHE A 88 2.34 11.13 12.22
CA PHE A 88 3.61 10.41 12.29
C PHE A 88 4.63 11.06 11.35
N GLU A 89 4.28 11.29 10.08
CA GLU A 89 5.15 11.95 9.12
C GLU A 89 5.69 13.29 9.64
N SER A 90 4.79 14.16 10.12
CA SER A 90 5.17 15.47 10.68
C SER A 90 6.10 15.34 11.89
N LYS A 91 5.86 14.37 12.77
CA LYS A 91 6.71 14.13 13.95
C LYS A 91 8.06 13.54 13.59
N PHE A 92 8.08 12.61 12.64
CA PHE A 92 9.29 11.97 12.15
C PHE A 92 10.22 13.00 11.51
N LEU A 93 9.71 13.81 10.58
CA LEU A 93 10.48 14.87 9.94
C LEU A 93 11.06 15.86 10.95
N ARG A 94 10.24 16.29 11.93
CA ARG A 94 10.70 17.16 13.01
C ARG A 94 11.80 16.53 13.87
N ALA A 95 11.68 15.23 14.17
CA ALA A 95 12.65 14.51 14.99
C ALA A 95 13.97 14.24 14.25
N ALA A 96 13.90 14.00 12.94
CA ALA A 96 15.07 13.80 12.09
C ALA A 96 15.94 15.05 11.92
N GLY A 97 15.50 16.20 12.45
CA GLY A 97 16.35 17.38 12.62
C GLY A 97 16.61 18.18 11.35
N ASN A 98 15.84 18.00 10.27
CA ASN A 98 16.00 18.86 9.10
C ASN A 98 14.74 19.03 8.24
N ASP A 99 14.57 20.26 7.76
CA ASP A 99 13.73 20.63 6.61
C ASP A 99 14.42 20.28 5.24
N ASP A 100 15.70 19.86 5.23
CA ASP A 100 16.55 19.69 4.04
C ASP A 100 17.25 18.32 3.81
N GLU A 101 17.16 17.32 4.71
CA GLU A 101 17.87 16.02 4.52
C GLU A 101 16.95 14.87 4.08
N ILE A 102 15.73 14.81 4.64
CA ILE A 102 14.77 13.73 4.37
C ILE A 102 13.64 14.27 3.51
N ALA A 103 13.50 13.71 2.31
CA ALA A 103 12.35 13.94 1.46
C ALA A 103 11.18 13.05 1.90
N GLN A 104 10.03 13.66 2.08
CA GLN A 104 8.75 12.98 2.21
C GLN A 104 8.15 12.72 0.83
N ARG A 105 7.61 11.52 0.63
CA ARG A 105 6.82 11.17 -0.55
C ARG A 105 5.39 10.75 -0.25
N GLY A 106 5.06 10.50 1.01
CA GLY A 106 3.75 10.02 1.41
C GLY A 106 3.55 8.57 0.97
N ALA A 107 2.29 8.21 0.72
CA ALA A 107 1.95 6.89 0.22
C ALA A 107 2.54 6.66 -1.17
N MET A 108 3.29 5.56 -1.32
CA MET A 108 3.95 5.22 -2.59
C MET A 108 3.80 3.73 -2.88
N THR A 109 3.29 3.44 -4.07
CA THR A 109 3.24 2.06 -4.58
C THR A 109 4.64 1.58 -4.97
N THR A 110 5.13 0.58 -4.25
CA THR A 110 6.37 -0.14 -4.56
C THR A 110 6.07 -1.34 -5.45
N THR A 111 6.86 -1.48 -6.52
CA THR A 111 6.77 -2.61 -7.45
C THR A 111 8.09 -3.36 -7.49
N ARG A 112 8.05 -4.67 -7.24
CA ARG A 112 9.16 -5.60 -7.43
C ARG A 112 8.73 -6.72 -8.39
N ALA A 113 9.62 -7.10 -9.30
CA ALA A 113 9.32 -8.16 -10.27
C ALA A 113 8.91 -9.46 -9.57
N ALA A 114 7.85 -10.11 -10.07
CA ALA A 114 7.25 -11.33 -9.52
C ALA A 114 6.73 -11.22 -8.07
N SER A 115 6.66 -10.03 -7.48
CA SER A 115 6.06 -9.79 -6.16
C SER A 115 4.75 -9.02 -6.29
N PRO A 116 3.81 -9.18 -5.35
CA PRO A 116 2.65 -8.29 -5.27
C PRO A 116 3.10 -6.83 -5.12
N LYS A 117 2.40 -5.91 -5.78
CA LYS A 117 2.52 -4.48 -5.50
C LYS A 117 2.09 -4.22 -4.06
N LYS A 118 2.75 -3.27 -3.43
CA LYS A 118 2.41 -2.81 -2.07
C LYS A 118 2.45 -1.31 -2.04
N GLU A 119 1.68 -0.70 -1.17
CA GLU A 119 1.72 0.73 -0.89
C GLU A 119 1.90 0.90 0.61
N ALA A 120 2.92 1.66 0.98
CA ALA A 120 3.19 2.04 2.36
C ALA A 120 2.36 3.28 2.73
N ASP A 121 2.09 3.49 4.02
CA ASP A 121 1.38 4.67 4.52
C ASP A 121 2.19 5.95 4.33
N ALA A 122 3.50 5.84 4.59
CA ALA A 122 4.44 6.91 4.38
C ALA A 122 5.79 6.36 3.91
N THR A 123 6.40 7.06 2.96
CA THR A 123 7.73 6.75 2.48
C THR A 123 8.66 7.94 2.61
N PHE A 124 9.89 7.64 3.04
CA PHE A 124 10.95 8.60 3.27
C PHE A 124 12.21 8.18 2.51
N GLY A 125 12.84 9.18 1.90
CA GLY A 125 14.09 9.04 1.17
C GLY A 125 15.00 10.23 1.45
N PRO A 126 16.25 10.20 0.97
CA PRO A 126 17.11 11.36 1.07
C PRO A 126 16.72 12.42 0.04
N MET A 127 16.81 13.68 0.43
CA MET A 127 16.51 14.83 -0.42
C MET A 127 17.61 15.10 -1.47
N ARG A 128 18.84 14.69 -1.18
CA ARG A 128 20.03 14.89 -2.03
C ARG A 128 20.72 13.58 -2.37
N SER A 129 21.61 13.62 -3.36
CA SER A 129 22.42 12.46 -3.73
C SER A 129 23.29 12.03 -2.54
N THR A 130 23.20 10.77 -2.13
CA THR A 130 24.08 10.21 -1.10
C THR A 130 25.34 9.65 -1.75
N LEU A 131 26.50 9.80 -1.09
CA LEU A 131 27.77 9.23 -1.56
C LEU A 131 27.65 7.69 -1.64
N ASN A 132 28.31 7.06 -2.62
CA ASN A 132 28.33 5.59 -2.85
C ASN A 132 27.03 4.96 -3.36
N ARG A 133 26.21 5.68 -4.11
CA ARG A 133 24.97 5.13 -4.69
C ARG A 133 25.19 4.24 -5.91
N THR A 134 24.43 3.15 -5.96
CA THR A 134 24.09 2.48 -7.20
C THR A 134 23.31 3.43 -8.12
N PRO A 135 23.48 3.34 -9.46
CA PRO A 135 22.77 4.20 -10.39
C PRO A 135 21.26 4.18 -10.16
N LEU A 136 20.62 5.34 -10.30
CA LEU A 136 19.16 5.42 -10.25
C LEU A 136 18.57 4.49 -11.31
N PRO A 137 17.49 3.74 -11.00
CA PRO A 137 16.70 3.07 -12.03
C PRO A 137 16.30 4.09 -13.09
N ALA A 138 16.38 3.72 -14.37
CA ALA A 138 16.15 4.63 -15.48
C ALA A 138 14.82 5.40 -15.29
N ARG A 139 14.87 6.73 -15.49
CA ARG A 139 13.73 7.67 -15.40
C ARG A 139 13.18 7.95 -13.98
N ARG A 140 13.93 7.64 -12.92
CA ARG A 140 13.56 8.01 -11.54
C ARG A 140 14.47 9.10 -10.97
N THR A 141 13.93 9.91 -10.07
CA THR A 141 14.65 10.94 -9.32
C THR A 141 15.24 10.36 -8.03
N VAL A 142 16.20 11.08 -7.43
CA VAL A 142 16.80 10.74 -6.13
C VAL A 142 15.74 10.52 -5.05
N ALA A 143 14.65 11.26 -5.11
CA ALA A 143 13.60 11.22 -4.12
C ALA A 143 12.54 10.12 -4.39
N ASP A 144 12.72 9.30 -5.43
CA ASP A 144 11.97 8.05 -5.61
C ASP A 144 12.70 6.85 -4.96
N TRP A 145 13.81 7.12 -4.25
CA TRP A 145 14.45 6.14 -3.38
C TRP A 145 13.79 6.15 -2.01
N VAL A 146 12.97 5.14 -1.79
CA VAL A 146 12.43 4.82 -0.47
C VAL A 146 13.53 4.13 0.35
N THR A 147 14.02 4.79 1.38
CA THR A 147 14.94 4.21 2.38
C THR A 147 14.20 3.70 3.61
N LEU A 148 13.08 4.33 3.94
CA LEU A 148 12.19 3.94 5.03
C LEU A 148 10.75 3.96 4.51
N ALA A 149 10.05 2.86 4.75
CA ALA A 149 8.62 2.73 4.51
C ALA A 149 7.94 2.46 5.86
N VAL A 150 6.82 3.12 6.10
CA VAL A 150 5.94 2.90 7.23
C VAL A 150 4.72 2.13 6.72
N GLU A 151 4.41 1.04 7.41
CA GLU A 151 3.26 0.16 7.16
C GLU A 151 2.37 0.18 8.41
#